data_AF-Q65FX4-F1
#
_entry.id   AF-Q65FX4-F1
#
_cell.length_a   1.000
_cell.length_b   1.000
_cell.length_c   1.000
_cell.angle_alpha   90.00
_cell.angle_beta   90.00
_cell.angle_gamma   90.00
#
_symmetry.space_group_name_H-M   'P 1'
#
loop_
_entity.id
_entity.type
_entity.pdbx_description
1 polymer ?
#
loop_
_entity_poly.entity_id
_entity_poly.type
_entity_poly.pdbx_seq_one_letter_code
_entity_poly.pdbx_strand_id
1 'polypeptide(L)'
;MESIMLIGFLSFLFSICYLVFHLIRRIFSPGKRFSRKLFYPCFAGGLLLLIISAPYYDEETYAADEKKTENLTTELQELKTEHSALQKEQTALKQQVKQANKKLKAVKAENDTLKKENEKLTKEKDSLTKKTKSLTEKLAKAEEKSGSAETSVKEKSAAAQAEASHSTPAAKKSSAESKQECKIKGSVNHIYHTPGSTYYDRTKNVARWFCTEQEARDAGYRPPKR
;
A
#
# COMPACT_ATOMS: atom_id res chain seq x y z
N MET A 1 -56.11 6.14 -19.93
CA MET A 1 -56.42 5.17 -21.00
C MET A 1 -55.85 3.79 -20.69
N GLU A 2 -54.64 3.69 -20.11
CA GLU A 2 -54.04 2.44 -19.63
C GLU A 2 -54.96 1.58 -18.75
N SER A 3 -55.66 2.18 -17.79
CA SER A 3 -56.60 1.44 -16.94
C SER A 3 -57.77 0.83 -17.72
N ILE A 4 -58.22 1.48 -18.80
CA ILE A 4 -59.34 0.98 -19.63
C ILE A 4 -58.88 -0.21 -20.48
N MET A 5 -57.66 -0.16 -21.02
CA MET A 5 -57.04 -1.27 -21.75
C MET A 5 -56.77 -2.47 -20.85
N LEU A 6 -56.26 -2.25 -19.63
CA LEU A 6 -56.08 -3.32 -18.63
C LEU A 6 -57.40 -3.98 -18.24
N ILE A 7 -58.47 -3.18 -18.03
CA ILE A 7 -59.80 -3.71 -17.75
C ILE A 7 -60.34 -4.51 -18.95
N GLY A 8 -60.15 -4.02 -20.18
CA GLY A 8 -60.53 -4.72 -21.41
C GLY A 8 -59.79 -6.04 -21.60
N PHE A 9 -58.47 -6.03 -21.42
CA PHE A 9 -57.59 -7.20 -21.51
C PHE A 9 -57.93 -8.25 -20.45
N LEU A 10 -58.12 -7.83 -19.19
CA LEU A 10 -58.44 -8.74 -18.10
C LEU A 10 -59.83 -9.38 -18.29
N SER A 11 -60.80 -8.62 -18.79
CA SER A 11 -62.13 -9.13 -19.18
C SER A 11 -62.06 -10.13 -20.34
N PHE A 12 -61.22 -9.85 -21.34
CA PHE A 12 -60.98 -10.75 -22.48
C PHE A 12 -60.30 -12.05 -22.06
N LEU A 13 -59.26 -11.98 -21.23
CA LEU A 13 -58.58 -13.15 -20.65
C LEU A 13 -59.53 -13.99 -19.79
N PHE A 14 -60.32 -13.35 -18.94
CA PHE A 14 -61.31 -14.04 -18.13
C PHE A 14 -62.30 -14.82 -19.00
N SER A 15 -62.71 -14.24 -20.13
CA SER A 15 -63.59 -14.91 -21.09
C SER A 15 -62.95 -16.14 -21.75
N ILE A 16 -61.68 -16.05 -22.16
CA ILE A 16 -60.92 -17.19 -22.71
C ILE A 16 -60.75 -18.27 -21.65
N CYS A 17 -60.34 -17.91 -20.44
CA CYS A 17 -60.20 -18.84 -19.31
C CYS A 17 -61.54 -19.53 -18.99
N TYR A 18 -62.64 -18.79 -19.00
CA TYR A 18 -63.99 -19.35 -18.81
C TYR A 18 -64.36 -20.36 -19.90
N LEU A 19 -64.03 -20.06 -21.17
CA LEU A 19 -64.24 -20.97 -22.30
C LEU A 19 -63.41 -22.24 -22.16
N VAL A 20 -62.12 -22.13 -21.83
CA VAL A 20 -61.20 -23.26 -21.62
C VAL A 20 -61.67 -24.11 -20.44
N PHE A 21 -62.02 -23.49 -19.31
CA PHE A 21 -62.56 -24.19 -18.15
C PHE A 21 -63.81 -25.00 -18.51
N HIS A 22 -64.73 -24.41 -19.28
CA HIS A 22 -65.93 -25.10 -19.71
C HIS A 22 -65.63 -26.21 -20.74
N LEU A 23 -64.64 -26.02 -21.60
CA LEU A 23 -64.20 -27.04 -22.57
C LEU A 23 -63.63 -28.27 -21.85
N ILE A 24 -62.76 -28.06 -20.85
CA ILE A 24 -62.23 -29.12 -19.99
C ILE A 24 -63.37 -29.80 -19.23
N ARG A 25 -64.26 -29.00 -18.61
CA ARG A 25 -65.39 -29.54 -17.85
C ARG A 25 -66.37 -30.35 -18.71
N ARG A 26 -66.53 -30.00 -19.98
CA ARG A 26 -67.36 -30.73 -20.93
C ARG A 26 -66.81 -32.14 -21.22
N ILE A 27 -65.50 -32.34 -21.16
CA ILE A 27 -64.83 -33.64 -21.36
C ILE A 27 -65.05 -34.54 -20.15
N PHE A 28 -64.95 -34.01 -18.93
CA PHE A 28 -65.03 -34.81 -17.69
C PHE A 28 -66.44 -34.97 -17.11
N SER A 29 -67.37 -34.08 -17.45
CA SER A 29 -68.74 -34.09 -16.89
C SER A 29 -69.76 -33.64 -17.93
N PRO A 30 -70.15 -34.52 -18.87
CA PRO A 30 -71.09 -34.19 -19.93
C PRO A 30 -72.50 -34.01 -19.33
N GLY A 31 -72.93 -32.76 -19.15
CA GLY A 31 -74.27 -32.49 -18.64
C GLY A 31 -74.54 -31.04 -18.27
N LYS A 32 -73.50 -30.25 -17.95
CA LYS A 32 -73.65 -28.81 -17.69
C LYS A 32 -73.53 -28.01 -18.99
N ARG A 33 -74.48 -27.09 -19.21
CA ARG A 33 -74.56 -26.24 -20.40
C ARG A 33 -73.72 -24.97 -20.23
N PHE A 34 -73.03 -24.56 -21.29
CA PHE A 34 -72.23 -23.35 -21.36
C PHE A 34 -73.09 -22.09 -21.23
N SER A 35 -72.73 -21.18 -20.31
CA SER A 35 -73.45 -19.93 -20.14
C SER A 35 -73.01 -18.90 -21.19
N ARG A 36 -73.71 -18.89 -22.32
CA ARG A 36 -73.54 -17.87 -23.37
C ARG A 36 -73.78 -16.45 -22.84
N LYS A 37 -74.68 -16.31 -21.86
CA LYS A 37 -75.04 -15.03 -21.24
C LYS A 37 -73.90 -14.41 -20.44
N LEU A 38 -72.94 -15.21 -19.95
CA LEU A 38 -71.76 -14.71 -19.24
C LEU A 38 -70.57 -14.52 -20.18
N PHE A 39 -70.41 -15.42 -21.16
CA PHE A 39 -69.25 -15.40 -22.06
C PHE A 39 -69.29 -14.24 -23.07
N TYR A 40 -70.37 -14.10 -23.84
CA TYR A 40 -70.40 -13.10 -24.93
C TYR A 40 -70.29 -11.64 -24.48
N PRO A 41 -70.91 -11.17 -23.38
CA PRO A 41 -70.72 -9.78 -22.96
C PRO A 41 -69.29 -9.51 -22.48
N CYS A 42 -68.65 -10.46 -21.76
CA CYS A 42 -67.25 -10.31 -21.35
C CYS A 42 -66.29 -10.38 -22.55
N PHE A 43 -66.53 -11.31 -23.49
CA PHE A 43 -65.71 -11.46 -24.68
C PHE A 43 -65.81 -10.25 -25.61
N ALA A 44 -67.03 -9.92 -26.05
CA ALA A 44 -67.26 -8.83 -27.00
C ALA A 44 -67.00 -7.46 -26.35
N GLY A 45 -67.38 -7.29 -25.08
CA GLY A 45 -67.10 -6.06 -24.33
C GLY A 45 -65.59 -5.86 -24.10
N GLY A 46 -64.86 -6.91 -23.70
CA GLY A 46 -63.41 -6.86 -23.55
C GLY A 46 -62.70 -6.55 -24.87
N LEU A 47 -63.11 -7.21 -25.96
CA LEU A 47 -62.56 -6.97 -27.30
C LEU A 47 -62.87 -5.57 -27.82
N LEU A 48 -64.09 -5.06 -27.62
CA LEU A 48 -64.49 -3.70 -28.01
C LEU A 48 -63.66 -2.65 -27.26
N LEU A 49 -63.45 -2.82 -25.96
CA LEU A 49 -62.62 -1.92 -25.16
C LEU A 49 -61.16 -1.93 -25.64
N LEU A 50 -60.62 -3.08 -26.02
CA LEU A 50 -59.28 -3.18 -26.61
C LEU A 50 -59.20 -2.42 -27.94
N ILE A 51 -60.17 -2.58 -28.83
CA ILE A 51 -60.21 -1.89 -30.13
C ILE A 51 -60.35 -0.37 -29.96
N ILE A 52 -61.22 0.10 -29.07
CA ILE A 52 -61.42 1.53 -28.80
C ILE A 52 -60.16 2.14 -28.18
N SER A 53 -59.40 1.37 -27.40
CA SER A 53 -58.16 1.85 -26.80
C SER A 53 -56.97 1.91 -27.78
N ALA A 54 -56.99 1.12 -28.87
CA ALA A 54 -55.89 1.01 -29.82
C ALA A 54 -55.40 2.33 -30.47
N PRO A 55 -56.26 3.25 -30.94
CA PRO A 55 -55.79 4.51 -31.56
C PRO A 55 -55.26 5.54 -30.56
N TYR A 56 -55.31 5.28 -29.25
CA TYR A 56 -54.82 6.18 -28.21
C TYR A 56 -53.41 5.83 -27.71
N TYR A 57 -52.76 4.84 -28.31
CA TYR A 57 -51.37 4.49 -28.05
C TYR A 57 -50.53 4.86 -29.27
N ASP A 58 -49.93 6.04 -29.25
CA ASP A 58 -49.01 6.48 -30.29
C ASP A 58 -47.68 5.72 -30.20
N GLU A 59 -47.16 5.28 -31.34
CA GLU A 59 -45.93 4.49 -31.50
C GLU A 59 -44.68 5.17 -30.90
N GLU A 60 -44.70 6.50 -30.78
CA GLU A 60 -43.66 7.28 -30.09
C GLU A 60 -43.55 6.97 -28.59
N THR A 61 -44.65 6.60 -27.92
CA THR A 61 -44.63 6.27 -26.47
C THR A 61 -43.95 4.93 -26.21
N TYR A 62 -44.20 3.93 -27.05
CA TYR A 62 -43.52 2.63 -26.96
C TYR A 62 -42.02 2.76 -27.25
N ALA A 63 -41.64 3.49 -28.29
CA ALA A 63 -40.23 3.68 -28.66
C ALA A 63 -39.44 4.49 -27.61
N ALA A 64 -40.09 5.45 -26.94
CA ALA A 64 -39.48 6.20 -25.84
C ALA A 64 -39.29 5.34 -24.58
N ASP A 65 -40.27 4.49 -24.26
CA ASP A 65 -40.20 3.58 -23.11
C ASP A 65 -39.20 2.43 -23.33
N GLU A 66 -39.07 1.90 -24.55
CA GLU A 66 -38.03 0.91 -24.88
C GLU A 66 -36.62 1.51 -24.73
N LYS A 67 -36.36 2.70 -25.29
CA LYS A 67 -35.05 3.35 -25.13
C LYS A 67 -34.71 3.65 -23.68
N LYS A 68 -35.71 4.04 -22.87
CA LYS A 68 -35.51 4.31 -21.45
C LYS A 68 -35.24 3.04 -20.65
N THR A 69 -35.93 1.95 -20.97
CA THR A 69 -35.70 0.65 -20.32
C THR A 69 -34.34 0.07 -20.72
N GLU A 70 -33.93 0.14 -21.99
CA GLU A 70 -32.59 -0.24 -22.43
C GLU A 70 -31.51 0.55 -21.70
N ASN A 71 -31.61 1.89 -21.65
CA ASN A 71 -30.63 2.73 -20.96
C ASN A 71 -30.54 2.42 -19.45
N LEU A 72 -31.70 2.23 -18.79
CA LEU A 72 -31.71 1.81 -17.38
C LEU A 72 -31.03 0.44 -17.18
N THR A 73 -31.22 -0.51 -18.11
CA THR A 73 -30.58 -1.83 -17.99
C THR A 73 -29.07 -1.74 -18.18
N THR A 74 -28.59 -0.89 -19.10
CA THR A 74 -27.16 -0.66 -19.28
C THR A 74 -26.53 0.02 -18.06
N GLU A 75 -27.16 1.05 -17.50
CA GLU A 75 -26.70 1.72 -16.28
C GLU A 75 -26.67 0.74 -15.09
N LEU A 76 -27.69 -0.11 -14.92
CA LEU A 76 -27.70 -1.13 -13.87
C LEU A 76 -26.60 -2.17 -14.04
N GLN A 77 -26.32 -2.57 -15.29
CA GLN A 77 -25.25 -3.52 -15.57
C GLN A 77 -23.88 -2.91 -15.26
N GLU A 78 -23.64 -1.67 -15.70
CA GLU A 78 -22.41 -0.92 -15.42
C GLU A 78 -22.22 -0.74 -13.90
N LEU A 79 -23.25 -0.26 -13.20
CA LEU A 79 -23.22 -0.05 -11.75
C LEU A 79 -22.95 -1.37 -10.99
N LYS A 80 -23.50 -2.49 -11.47
CA LYS A 80 -23.23 -3.82 -10.89
C LYS A 80 -21.77 -4.25 -11.11
N THR A 81 -21.20 -3.95 -12.28
CA THR A 81 -19.79 -4.24 -12.54
C THR A 81 -18.88 -3.39 -11.66
N GLU A 82 -19.14 -2.10 -11.52
CA GLU A 82 -18.40 -1.19 -10.64
C GLU A 82 -18.47 -1.64 -9.18
N HIS A 83 -19.67 -1.95 -8.69
CA HIS A 83 -19.83 -2.43 -7.32
C HIS A 83 -19.05 -3.73 -7.07
N SER A 84 -19.03 -4.65 -8.04
CA SER A 84 -18.24 -5.88 -7.93
C SER A 84 -16.73 -5.61 -7.91
N ALA A 85 -16.26 -4.61 -8.67
CA ALA A 85 -14.86 -4.21 -8.71
C ALA A 85 -14.44 -3.55 -7.38
N LEU A 86 -15.24 -2.59 -6.89
CA LEU A 86 -15.02 -1.92 -5.61
C LEU A 86 -15.05 -2.92 -4.44
N GLN A 87 -15.94 -3.91 -4.48
CA GLN A 87 -15.98 -4.95 -3.46
C GLN A 87 -14.68 -5.79 -3.45
N LYS A 88 -14.13 -6.13 -4.62
CA LYS A 88 -12.83 -6.81 -4.70
C LYS A 88 -11.72 -5.93 -4.13
N GLU A 89 -11.67 -4.65 -4.48
CA GLU A 89 -10.69 -3.70 -3.95
C GLU A 89 -10.77 -3.59 -2.42
N GLN A 90 -11.97 -3.46 -1.86
CA GLN A 90 -12.16 -3.43 -0.41
C GLN A 90 -11.63 -4.70 0.28
N THR A 91 -11.87 -5.87 -0.30
CA THR A 91 -11.36 -7.13 0.27
C THR A 91 -9.83 -7.20 0.21
N ALA A 92 -9.23 -6.77 -0.91
CA ALA A 92 -7.78 -6.71 -1.08
C ALA A 92 -7.13 -5.73 -0.08
N LEU A 93 -7.68 -4.52 0.04
CA LEU A 93 -7.23 -3.52 1.02
C LEU A 93 -7.33 -4.03 2.45
N LYS A 94 -8.44 -4.71 2.81
CA LYS A 94 -8.61 -5.31 4.14
C LYS A 94 -7.56 -6.38 4.43
N GLN A 95 -7.19 -7.19 3.44
CA GLN A 95 -6.10 -8.17 3.56
C GLN A 95 -4.74 -7.48 3.74
N GLN A 96 -4.45 -6.43 2.97
CA GLN A 96 -3.22 -5.65 3.11
C GLN A 96 -3.10 -5.01 4.50
N VAL A 97 -4.18 -4.42 5.02
CA VAL A 97 -4.21 -3.85 6.39
C VAL A 97 -3.95 -4.92 7.44
N LYS A 98 -4.54 -6.12 7.29
CA LYS A 98 -4.30 -7.24 8.21
C LYS A 98 -2.83 -7.68 8.18
N GLN A 99 -2.23 -7.76 7.00
CA GLN A 99 -0.82 -8.13 6.84
C GLN A 99 0.12 -7.05 7.39
N ALA A 100 -0.16 -5.78 7.10
CA ALA A 100 0.58 -4.63 7.64
C ALA A 100 0.54 -4.61 9.17
N ASN A 101 -0.62 -4.84 9.78
CA ASN A 101 -0.74 -4.94 11.24
C ASN A 101 0.05 -6.13 11.83
N LYS A 102 0.09 -7.27 11.15
CA LYS A 102 0.92 -8.41 11.58
C LYS A 102 2.41 -8.05 11.54
N LYS A 103 2.87 -7.40 10.46
CA LYS A 103 4.26 -6.93 10.33
C LYS A 103 4.59 -5.88 11.39
N LEU A 104 3.68 -4.93 11.65
CA LEU A 104 3.85 -3.91 12.68
C LEU A 104 4.05 -4.52 14.07
N LYS A 105 3.25 -5.54 14.43
CA LYS A 105 3.41 -6.27 15.70
C LYS A 105 4.76 -6.99 15.80
N ALA A 106 5.20 -7.62 14.71
CA ALA A 106 6.50 -8.29 14.66
C ALA A 106 7.67 -7.30 14.83
N VAL A 107 7.67 -6.20 14.06
CA VAL A 107 8.69 -5.15 14.15
C VAL A 107 8.71 -4.48 15.52
N LYS A 108 7.54 -4.32 16.17
CA LYS A 108 7.46 -3.79 17.53
C LYS A 108 8.10 -4.73 18.54
N ALA A 109 7.82 -6.03 18.47
CA ALA A 109 8.44 -7.02 19.33
C ALA A 109 9.97 -7.08 19.13
N GLU A 110 10.44 -7.01 17.89
CA GLU A 110 11.86 -6.98 17.54
C GLU A 110 12.56 -5.72 18.11
N ASN A 111 11.92 -4.55 18.02
CA ASN A 111 12.43 -3.34 18.65
C ASN A 111 12.54 -3.47 20.18
N ASP A 112 11.53 -4.05 20.83
CA ASP A 112 11.58 -4.28 22.28
C ASP A 112 12.71 -5.23 22.67
N THR A 113 13.02 -6.24 21.85
CA THR A 113 14.16 -7.13 22.07
C THR A 113 15.50 -6.43 21.86
N LEU A 114 15.65 -5.68 20.76
CA LEU A 114 16.87 -4.92 20.45
C LEU A 114 17.14 -3.85 21.50
N LYS A 115 16.10 -3.24 22.08
CA LYS A 115 16.27 -2.27 23.17
C LYS A 115 16.88 -2.93 24.42
N LYS A 116 16.39 -4.12 24.81
CA LYS A 116 16.96 -4.88 25.94
C LYS A 116 18.40 -5.32 25.68
N GLU A 117 18.70 -5.73 24.44
CA GLU A 117 20.05 -6.11 24.05
C GLU A 117 21.01 -4.92 24.09
N ASN A 118 20.58 -3.76 23.58
CA ASN A 118 21.35 -2.52 23.68
C ASN A 118 21.61 -2.12 25.14
N GLU A 119 20.62 -2.22 26.03
CA GLU A 119 20.80 -1.97 27.47
C GLU A 119 21.78 -2.96 28.14
N LYS A 120 21.88 -4.19 27.63
CA LYS A 120 22.84 -5.19 28.12
C LYS A 120 24.26 -4.86 27.63
N LEU A 121 24.40 -4.52 26.35
CA LEU A 121 25.67 -4.16 25.73
C LEU A 121 26.25 -2.86 26.33
N THR A 122 25.42 -1.89 26.69
CA THR A 122 25.90 -0.66 27.37
C THR A 122 26.48 -0.97 28.75
N LYS A 123 25.80 -1.80 29.55
CA LYS A 123 26.32 -2.26 30.85
C LYS A 123 27.64 -3.02 30.69
N GLU A 124 27.75 -3.86 29.67
CA GLU A 124 28.98 -4.59 29.37
C GLU A 124 30.12 -3.65 28.95
N LYS A 125 29.84 -2.67 28.08
CA LYS A 125 30.76 -1.59 27.70
C LYS A 125 31.26 -0.80 28.92
N ASP A 126 30.39 -0.45 29.85
CA ASP A 126 30.76 0.27 31.08
C ASP A 126 31.64 -0.59 32.00
N SER A 127 31.35 -1.89 32.09
CA SER A 127 32.16 -2.81 32.88
C SER A 127 33.56 -3.01 32.28
N LEU A 128 33.64 -3.13 30.95
CA LEU A 128 34.90 -3.29 30.24
C LEU A 128 35.73 -2.02 30.32
N THR A 129 35.14 -0.85 30.09
CA THR A 129 35.86 0.43 30.22
C THR A 129 36.43 0.65 31.62
N LYS A 130 35.71 0.27 32.68
CA LYS A 130 36.26 0.28 34.05
C LYS A 130 37.46 -0.67 34.19
N LYS A 131 37.38 -1.89 33.66
CA LYS A 131 38.50 -2.84 33.65
C LYS A 131 39.69 -2.31 32.84
N THR A 132 39.45 -1.71 31.68
CA THR A 132 40.52 -1.13 30.84
C THR A 132 41.23 0.01 31.58
N LYS A 133 40.49 0.93 32.21
CA LYS A 133 41.07 2.01 33.04
C LYS A 133 41.94 1.47 34.17
N SER A 134 41.46 0.46 34.88
CA SER A 134 42.23 -0.20 35.96
C SER A 134 43.50 -0.88 35.44
N LEU A 135 43.42 -1.57 34.30
CA LEU A 135 44.57 -2.22 33.69
C LEU A 135 45.58 -1.21 33.16
N THR A 136 45.14 -0.10 32.56
CA THR A 136 46.03 0.99 32.10
C THR A 136 46.73 1.68 33.26
N GLU A 137 46.05 1.92 34.38
CA GLU A 137 46.69 2.47 35.58
C GLU A 137 47.73 1.51 36.18
N LYS A 138 47.45 0.20 36.14
CA LYS A 138 48.41 -0.83 36.57
C LYS A 138 49.61 -0.92 35.62
N LEU A 139 49.40 -0.80 34.31
CA LEU A 139 50.48 -0.76 33.32
C LEU A 139 51.34 0.49 33.48
N ALA A 140 50.76 1.67 33.63
CA ALA A 140 51.52 2.91 33.87
C ALA A 140 52.37 2.83 35.16
N LYS A 141 51.83 2.25 36.24
CA LYS A 141 52.58 2.00 37.48
C LYS A 141 53.67 0.94 37.35
N ALA A 142 53.51 -0.02 36.43
CA ALA A 142 54.52 -1.04 36.14
C ALA A 142 55.62 -0.50 35.21
N GLU A 143 55.28 0.36 34.26
CA GLU A 143 56.21 1.07 33.38
C GLU A 143 57.06 2.10 34.16
N GLU A 144 56.49 2.83 35.14
CA GLU A 144 57.29 3.66 36.06
C GLU A 144 58.25 2.85 36.92
N LYS A 145 57.87 1.63 37.32
CA LYS A 145 58.75 0.71 38.06
C LYS A 145 59.80 0.04 37.18
N SER A 146 59.53 -0.11 35.87
CA SER A 146 60.47 -0.63 34.88
C SER A 146 61.43 0.43 34.35
N GLY A 147 61.03 1.71 34.31
CA GLY A 147 61.91 2.84 33.96
C GLY A 147 63.02 3.11 34.99
N SER A 148 62.88 2.57 36.20
CA SER A 148 63.91 2.59 37.24
C SER A 148 65.00 1.51 37.05
N ALA A 149 64.88 0.61 36.06
CA ALA A 149 65.88 -0.42 35.78
C ALA A 149 66.69 -0.21 34.48
N GLU A 150 66.35 0.77 33.63
CA GLU A 150 67.10 1.09 32.40
C GLU A 150 67.72 2.50 32.37
N THR A 151 67.74 3.20 33.50
CA THR A 151 68.43 4.50 33.62
C THR A 151 69.75 4.36 34.38
N SER A 152 70.58 3.39 34.00
CA SER A 152 71.95 3.23 34.55
C SER A 152 72.98 2.77 33.53
N VAL A 153 72.86 3.05 32.23
CA VAL A 153 74.03 3.13 31.34
C VAL A 153 73.75 4.04 30.14
N LYS A 154 73.90 5.37 30.26
CA LYS A 154 74.43 6.18 29.15
C LYS A 154 74.81 7.62 29.55
N GLU A 155 75.72 7.78 30.49
CA GLU A 155 76.46 9.04 30.64
C GLU A 155 77.84 8.89 29.99
N LYS A 156 77.87 8.88 28.64
CA LYS A 156 79.03 9.32 27.85
C LYS A 156 78.66 9.44 26.36
N SER A 157 78.42 10.68 25.92
CA SER A 157 79.03 11.27 24.73
C SER A 157 78.29 12.56 24.39
N ALA A 158 78.93 13.67 24.69
CA ALA A 158 78.58 14.98 24.19
C ALA A 158 78.97 15.11 22.69
N ALA A 159 78.30 16.07 22.04
CA ALA A 159 78.70 16.83 20.86
C ALA A 159 78.58 16.18 19.46
N ALA A 160 77.58 16.65 18.69
CA ALA A 160 77.82 17.34 17.40
C ALA A 160 76.53 17.96 16.81
N GLN A 161 76.55 19.30 16.72
CA GLN A 161 76.05 20.19 15.63
C GLN A 161 74.59 20.16 15.14
N ALA A 162 73.88 21.24 15.51
CA ALA A 162 73.26 22.30 14.68
C ALA A 162 72.74 22.00 13.24
N GLU A 163 71.48 22.45 13.05
CA GLU A 163 70.88 23.09 11.86
C GLU A 163 70.58 22.24 10.61
N ALA A 164 69.28 21.95 10.37
CA ALA A 164 68.51 22.44 9.21
C ALA A 164 67.13 21.74 9.07
N SER A 165 66.08 22.51 9.33
CA SER A 165 64.83 22.71 8.57
C SER A 165 64.10 21.60 7.78
N HIS A 166 62.77 21.65 7.95
CA HIS A 166 61.68 21.13 7.10
C HIS A 166 61.41 19.61 7.16
N SER A 167 60.18 19.09 7.24
CA SER A 167 58.84 19.67 7.26
C SER A 167 57.82 18.53 7.50
N THR A 168 56.85 18.81 8.36
CA THR A 168 55.46 18.28 8.40
C THR A 168 55.18 16.83 8.86
N PRO A 169 54.04 16.63 9.56
CA PRO A 169 53.95 15.70 10.69
C PRO A 169 53.03 14.50 10.46
N ALA A 170 53.33 13.45 11.23
CA ALA A 170 52.42 12.57 11.95
C ALA A 170 51.00 12.39 11.37
N ALA A 171 50.78 11.23 10.74
CA ALA A 171 49.46 10.67 10.50
C ALA A 171 48.77 10.32 11.83
N LYS A 172 48.10 11.30 12.44
CA LYS A 172 47.13 11.07 13.52
C LYS A 172 45.80 10.66 12.92
N LYS A 173 45.41 9.42 13.20
CA LYS A 173 44.01 9.01 13.29
C LYS A 173 43.29 9.98 14.22
N SER A 174 42.33 10.73 13.70
CA SER A 174 41.35 11.46 14.50
C SER A 174 39.96 11.06 14.04
N SER A 175 39.40 10.06 14.72
CA SER A 175 37.97 9.85 14.82
C SER A 175 37.43 11.01 15.66
N ALA A 176 37.16 12.14 15.01
CA ALA A 176 36.54 13.30 15.63
C ALA A 176 35.05 13.25 15.33
N GLU A 177 34.32 12.75 16.32
CA GLU A 177 32.88 12.88 16.47
C GLU A 177 32.56 14.38 16.66
N SER A 178 32.50 15.10 15.55
CA SER A 178 31.83 16.39 15.49
C SER A 178 30.45 16.14 14.90
N LYS A 179 29.45 16.86 15.42
CA LYS A 179 28.04 16.86 14.98
C LYS A 179 27.90 17.48 13.59
N GLN A 180 28.73 17.04 12.65
CA GLN A 180 28.71 17.43 11.25
C GLN A 180 27.43 16.87 10.64
N GLU A 181 26.58 17.77 10.19
CA GLU A 181 25.49 17.45 9.30
C GLU A 181 26.05 16.61 8.14
N CYS A 182 25.48 15.42 7.94
CA CYS A 182 26.01 14.43 7.01
C CYS A 182 25.76 14.90 5.58
N LYS A 183 26.76 15.56 4.98
CA LYS A 183 26.65 16.28 3.70
C LYS A 183 27.09 15.47 2.48
N ILE A 184 27.37 14.18 2.59
CA ILE A 184 27.76 13.37 1.43
C ILE A 184 26.52 12.68 0.86
N LYS A 185 26.18 12.98 -0.40
CA LYS A 185 25.01 12.43 -1.10
C LYS A 185 25.35 11.09 -1.75
N GLY A 186 24.75 10.00 -1.30
CA GLY A 186 24.77 8.71 -1.99
C GLY A 186 23.60 8.60 -2.98
N SER A 187 23.89 8.44 -4.27
CA SER A 187 22.89 8.20 -5.31
C SER A 187 22.43 6.75 -5.34
N VAL A 188 21.20 6.51 -5.82
CA VAL A 188 20.67 5.17 -6.14
C VAL A 188 21.61 4.31 -7.01
N ASN A 189 22.45 4.93 -7.82
CA ASN A 189 23.46 4.24 -8.65
C ASN A 189 24.72 3.82 -7.88
N HIS A 190 24.70 3.84 -6.54
CA HIS A 190 25.84 3.55 -5.67
C HIS A 190 27.05 4.46 -5.92
N ILE A 191 26.80 5.73 -6.24
CA ILE A 191 27.83 6.77 -6.40
C ILE A 191 27.67 7.80 -5.29
N TYR A 192 28.74 8.12 -4.57
CA TYR A 192 28.71 9.18 -3.56
C TYR A 192 29.26 10.50 -4.12
N HIS A 193 28.68 11.62 -3.68
CA HIS A 193 29.10 12.97 -4.05
C HIS A 193 29.39 13.80 -2.80
N THR A 194 30.58 14.40 -2.75
CA THR A 194 30.98 15.31 -1.69
C THR A 194 30.56 16.76 -2.02
N PRO A 195 30.32 17.60 -1.00
CA PRO A 195 30.09 19.04 -1.20
C PRO A 195 31.25 19.66 -1.99
N GLY A 196 30.93 20.37 -3.07
CA GLY A 196 31.93 20.96 -3.98
C GLY A 196 32.36 20.05 -5.15
N SER A 197 31.92 18.79 -5.20
CA SER A 197 32.11 17.96 -6.41
C SER A 197 31.19 18.42 -7.56
N THR A 198 31.65 18.28 -8.80
CA THR A 198 30.97 18.76 -10.03
C THR A 198 29.52 18.26 -10.18
N TYR A 199 29.19 17.14 -9.56
CA TYR A 199 27.88 16.49 -9.67
C TYR A 199 27.05 16.58 -8.36
N TYR A 200 27.56 17.27 -7.34
CA TYR A 200 26.92 17.35 -6.03
C TYR A 200 25.52 17.98 -6.08
N ASP A 201 25.38 19.12 -6.76
CA ASP A 201 24.10 19.83 -6.87
C ASP A 201 23.16 19.22 -7.91
N ARG A 202 23.73 18.49 -8.89
CA ARG A 202 22.97 17.78 -9.93
C ARG A 202 22.32 16.50 -9.43
N THR A 203 22.84 15.92 -8.34
CA THR A 203 22.32 14.67 -7.79
C THR A 203 21.04 14.95 -6.98
N LYS A 204 19.89 14.69 -7.60
CA LYS A 204 18.55 14.81 -6.98
C LYS A 204 18.04 13.49 -6.38
N ASN A 205 18.48 12.36 -6.92
CA ASN A 205 18.07 11.02 -6.47
C ASN A 205 19.00 10.52 -5.35
N VAL A 206 18.88 11.10 -4.15
CA VAL A 206 19.66 10.71 -2.99
C VAL A 206 19.01 9.50 -2.31
N ALA A 207 19.74 8.37 -2.29
CA ALA A 207 19.34 7.14 -1.60
C ALA A 207 19.73 7.16 -0.12
N ARG A 208 20.90 7.74 0.21
CA ARG A 208 21.42 7.80 1.58
C ARG A 208 22.38 8.97 1.75
N TRP A 209 22.44 9.52 2.96
CA TRP A 209 23.42 10.52 3.35
C TRP A 209 24.52 9.89 4.21
N PHE A 210 25.76 10.33 3.99
CA PHE A 210 26.94 9.88 4.74
C PHE A 210 27.65 11.08 5.38
N CYS A 211 28.30 10.84 6.51
CA CYS A 211 29.01 11.89 7.24
C CYS A 211 30.50 11.91 6.84
N THR A 212 31.04 10.78 6.37
CA THR A 212 32.40 10.69 5.81
C THR A 212 32.42 9.90 4.50
N GLU A 213 33.43 10.15 3.65
CA GLU A 213 33.59 9.37 2.42
C GLU A 213 33.91 7.90 2.71
N GLN A 214 34.58 7.64 3.84
CA GLN A 214 34.91 6.28 4.24
C GLN A 214 33.64 5.48 4.53
N GLU A 215 32.69 6.08 5.26
CA GLU A 215 31.38 5.48 5.52
C GLU A 215 30.62 5.16 4.22
N ALA A 216 30.70 6.04 3.22
CA ALA A 216 30.10 5.81 1.91
C ALA A 216 30.75 4.61 1.20
N ARG A 217 32.09 4.50 1.24
CA ARG A 217 32.83 3.38 0.65
C ARG A 217 32.54 2.06 1.35
N ASP A 218 32.49 2.07 2.68
CA ASP A 218 32.17 0.89 3.49
C ASP A 218 30.73 0.42 3.26
N ALA A 219 29.83 1.35 2.93
CA ALA A 219 28.46 1.06 2.49
C ALA A 219 28.34 0.63 1.01
N GLY A 220 29.47 0.46 0.30
CA GLY A 220 29.51 -0.02 -1.08
C GLY A 220 29.33 1.06 -2.15
N TYR A 221 29.44 2.35 -1.80
CA TYR A 221 29.36 3.45 -2.77
C TYR A 221 30.74 3.78 -3.32
N ARG A 222 30.80 4.09 -4.62
CA ARG A 222 32.03 4.48 -5.32
C ARG A 222 32.05 5.99 -5.64
N PRO A 223 33.23 6.60 -5.85
CA PRO A 223 33.30 7.98 -6.32
C PRO A 223 32.80 8.13 -7.78
N PRO A 224 32.44 9.36 -8.21
CA PRO A 224 32.08 9.64 -9.60
C PRO A 224 33.30 9.43 -10.51
N LYS A 225 33.06 8.95 -11.73
CA LYS A 225 34.09 8.91 -12.76
C LYS A 225 34.35 10.36 -13.22
N ARG A 226 35.62 10.73 -13.35
CA ARG A 226 36.01 12.01 -13.96
C ARG A 226 35.66 12.03 -15.43
#